data_AF-A0A1J6I4G7-F1
#
_entry.id   AF-A0A1J6I4G7-F1
#
_cell.length_a   1.000
_cell.length_b   1.000
_cell.length_c   1.000
_cell.angle_alpha   90.00
_cell.angle_beta   90.00
_cell.angle_gamma   90.00
#
_symmetry.space_group_name_H-M   'P 1'
#
loop_
_entity.id
_entity.type
_entity.pdbx_description
1 polymer ?
#
loop_
_entity_poly.entity_id
_entity_poly.type
_entity_poly.pdbx_seq_one_letter_code
_entity_poly.pdbx_strand_id
1 'polypeptide(L)'
;MIIVWRGWGFLSVFIIGAVTVATLLGTLWVTETLQLPDWTKALDIAISLVMAGVVNWIAGRYLNKASKSRFVPDDKTGRSSGDSAVRHDLFFIKMEYWSVPLFVIAAWLTAAAFFAR
;
A
#
# COMPACT_ATOMS: atom_id res chain seq x y z
N MET A 1 -17.27 15.83 14.17
CA MET A 1 -16.89 14.41 14.06
C MET A 1 -15.76 14.33 13.05
N ILE A 2 -14.55 13.96 13.47
CA ILE A 2 -13.41 13.86 12.55
C ILE A 2 -13.59 12.56 11.76
N ILE A 3 -14.01 12.68 10.51
CA ILE A 3 -14.08 11.55 9.58
C ILE A 3 -12.67 11.36 9.03
N VAL A 4 -12.01 10.29 9.46
CA VAL A 4 -10.60 10.00 9.18
C VAL A 4 -10.42 9.35 7.80
N TRP A 5 -11.49 8.92 7.13
CA TRP A 5 -11.41 8.24 5.84
C TRP A 5 -12.42 8.81 4.82
N ARG A 6 -12.06 8.82 3.54
CA ARG A 6 -12.96 9.12 2.41
C ARG A 6 -12.94 7.96 1.42
N GLY A 7 -14.13 7.59 0.92
CA GLY A 7 -14.29 6.51 -0.05
C GLY A 7 -13.75 5.17 0.46
N TRP A 8 -12.96 4.48 -0.36
CA TRP A 8 -12.33 3.20 -0.04
C TRP A 8 -10.93 3.33 0.57
N GLY A 9 -10.57 4.47 1.18
CA GLY A 9 -9.25 4.64 1.81
C GLY A 9 -8.91 3.53 2.83
N PHE A 10 -9.91 3.01 3.54
CA PHE A 10 -9.75 1.89 4.50
C PHE A 10 -9.25 0.59 3.84
N LEU A 11 -9.48 0.41 2.54
CA LEU A 11 -9.05 -0.79 1.80
C LEU A 11 -7.52 -0.92 1.77
N SER A 12 -6.79 0.18 1.92
CA SER A 12 -5.32 0.17 2.04
C SER A 12 -4.87 -0.75 3.17
N VAL A 13 -5.49 -0.63 4.34
CA VAL A 13 -5.14 -1.42 5.54
C VAL A 13 -5.40 -2.90 5.29
N PHE A 14 -6.51 -3.24 4.65
CA PHE A 14 -6.85 -4.62 4.32
C PHE A 14 -5.89 -5.21 3.27
N ILE A 15 -5.57 -4.47 2.22
CA ILE A 15 -4.62 -4.93 1.19
C ILE A 15 -3.24 -5.14 1.82
N ILE A 16 -2.74 -4.16 2.57
CA ILE A 16 -1.43 -4.24 3.21
C ILE A 16 -1.38 -5.43 4.16
N GLY A 17 -2.38 -5.58 5.04
CA GLY A 17 -2.45 -6.69 5.98
C GLY A 17 -2.51 -8.05 5.29
N ALA A 18 -3.43 -8.22 4.33
CA ALA A 18 -3.63 -9.50 3.64
C ALA A 18 -2.40 -9.91 2.82
N VAL A 19 -1.82 -8.98 2.04
CA VAL A 19 -0.65 -9.27 1.21
C VAL A 19 0.59 -9.53 2.07
N THR A 20 0.77 -8.77 3.16
CA THR A 20 1.90 -9.00 4.07
C THR A 20 1.82 -10.40 4.68
N VAL A 21 0.66 -10.79 5.24
CA VAL A 21 0.49 -12.11 5.84
C VAL A 21 0.68 -13.22 4.82
N ALA A 22 0.05 -13.12 3.64
CA ALA A 22 0.17 -14.13 2.60
C ALA A 22 1.61 -14.31 2.10
N THR A 23 2.31 -13.20 1.86
CA THR A 23 3.69 -13.24 1.37
C THR A 23 4.64 -13.73 2.47
N LEU A 24 4.47 -13.26 3.71
CA LEU A 24 5.31 -13.64 4.84
C LEU A 24 5.20 -15.14 5.15
N LEU A 25 3.99 -15.70 5.13
CA LEU A 25 3.81 -17.15 5.31
C LEU A 25 4.53 -17.94 4.20
N GLY A 26 4.45 -17.46 2.97
CA GLY A 26 5.15 -18.06 1.83
C GLY A 26 6.67 -18.00 1.96
N THR A 27 7.22 -16.84 2.30
CA THR A 27 8.68 -16.65 2.45
C THR A 27 9.21 -17.43 3.65
N LEU A 28 8.51 -17.41 4.79
CA LEU A 28 8.89 -18.18 5.98
C LEU A 28 8.90 -19.69 5.69
N TRP A 29 7.91 -20.19 4.96
CA TRP A 29 7.88 -21.59 4.55
C TRP A 29 9.10 -21.95 3.71
N VAL A 30 9.52 -21.07 2.79
CA VAL A 30 10.72 -21.28 1.96
C VAL A 30 12.00 -21.26 2.81
N THR A 31 12.18 -20.27 3.68
CA THR A 31 13.39 -20.16 4.52
C THR A 31 13.53 -21.32 5.49
N GLU A 32 12.44 -21.75 6.13
CA GLU A 32 12.44 -22.89 7.05
C GLU A 32 12.71 -24.20 6.30
N THR A 33 12.11 -24.39 5.12
CA THR A 33 12.35 -25.59 4.29
C THR A 33 13.80 -25.68 3.82
N LEU A 34 14.43 -24.53 3.52
CA LEU A 34 15.83 -24.45 3.07
C LEU A 34 16.84 -24.32 4.22
N GLN A 35 16.40 -24.33 5.48
CA GLN A 35 17.23 -24.13 6.68
C GLN A 35 18.14 -22.90 6.56
N LEU A 36 17.59 -21.80 6.03
CA LEU A 36 18.34 -20.57 5.85
C LEU A 36 18.69 -19.93 7.20
N PRO A 37 19.82 -19.20 7.29
CA PRO A 37 20.24 -18.57 8.54
C PRO A 37 19.22 -17.57 9.08
N ASP A 38 19.16 -17.37 10.39
CA ASP A 38 18.16 -16.49 11.03
C ASP A 38 18.14 -15.05 10.51
N TRP A 39 19.27 -14.52 10.00
CA TRP A 39 19.32 -13.17 9.42
C TRP A 39 18.44 -13.03 8.15
N THR A 40 18.06 -14.13 7.49
CA THR A 40 17.15 -14.09 6.33
C THR A 40 15.71 -13.78 6.73
N LYS A 41 15.32 -13.97 8.00
CA LYS A 41 13.98 -13.62 8.49
C LYS A 41 13.68 -12.13 8.32
N ALA A 42 14.70 -11.27 8.43
CA ALA A 42 14.56 -9.84 8.15
C ALA A 42 14.29 -9.57 6.66
N LEU A 43 14.85 -10.38 5.76
CA LEU A 43 14.57 -10.31 4.32
C LEU A 43 13.17 -10.79 3.99
N ASP A 44 12.66 -11.83 4.66
CA ASP A 44 11.27 -12.30 4.48
C ASP A 44 10.25 -11.20 4.79
N ILE A 45 10.47 -10.48 5.89
CA ILE A 45 9.66 -9.33 6.27
C ILE A 45 9.82 -8.20 5.24
N ALA A 46 11.04 -7.91 4.79
CA ALA A 46 11.27 -6.88 3.78
C ALA A 46 10.56 -7.19 2.45
N ILE A 47 10.65 -8.44 1.96
CA ILE A 47 10.01 -8.89 0.72
C ILE A 47 8.49 -8.79 0.85
N SER A 48 7.93 -9.24 1.97
CA SER A 48 6.47 -9.16 2.20
C SER A 48 5.95 -7.72 2.27
N LEU A 49 6.70 -6.79 2.88
CA LEU A 49 6.36 -5.36 2.88
C LEU A 49 6.49 -4.72 1.49
N VAL A 50 7.50 -5.09 0.69
CA VAL A 50 7.62 -4.62 -0.70
C VAL A 50 6.42 -5.08 -1.51
N MET A 51 6.07 -6.37 -1.43
CA MET A 51 4.91 -6.90 -2.16
C MET A 51 3.61 -6.21 -1.74
N ALA A 52 3.39 -6.02 -0.44
CA ALA A 52 2.24 -5.28 0.08
C ALA A 52 2.21 -3.82 -0.43
N GLY A 53 3.35 -3.13 -0.43
CA GLY A 53 3.49 -1.77 -0.96
C GLY A 53 3.18 -1.69 -2.45
N VAL A 54 3.68 -2.62 -3.26
CA VAL A 54 3.43 -2.66 -4.71
C VAL A 54 1.95 -2.89 -5.01
N VAL A 55 1.32 -3.88 -4.36
CA VAL A 55 -0.11 -4.18 -4.58
C VAL A 55 -0.99 -3.01 -4.13
N ASN A 56 -0.70 -2.42 -2.96
CA ASN A 56 -1.42 -1.23 -2.49
C ASN A 56 -1.25 -0.03 -3.42
N TRP A 57 -0.07 0.16 -4.01
CA TRP A 57 0.18 1.24 -4.97
C TRP A 57 -0.64 1.06 -6.25
N ILE A 58 -0.65 -0.16 -6.81
CA ILE A 58 -1.41 -0.48 -8.02
C ILE A 58 -2.91 -0.31 -7.76
N ALA A 59 -3.42 -0.86 -6.66
CA ALA A 59 -4.83 -0.75 -6.27
C ALA A 59 -5.23 0.71 -6.03
N GLY A 60 -4.43 1.47 -5.29
CA GLY A 60 -4.65 2.89 -5.02
C GLY A 60 -4.66 3.72 -6.30
N ARG A 61 -3.71 3.47 -7.22
CA ARG A 61 -3.67 4.16 -8.52
C ARG A 61 -4.85 3.81 -9.40
N TYR A 62 -5.30 2.55 -9.42
CA TYR A 62 -6.46 2.11 -10.18
C TYR A 62 -7.75 2.75 -9.67
N LEU A 63 -8.00 2.70 -8.35
CA LEU A 63 -9.19 3.27 -7.71
C LEU A 63 -9.24 4.80 -7.85
N ASN A 64 -8.10 5.47 -7.65
CA ASN A 64 -8.03 6.93 -7.83
C ASN A 64 -8.13 7.36 -9.31
N LYS A 65 -7.63 6.55 -10.25
CA LYS A 65 -7.80 6.81 -11.70
C LYS A 65 -9.26 6.62 -12.14
N ALA A 66 -9.94 5.58 -11.65
CA ALA A 66 -11.36 5.34 -11.91
C ALA A 66 -12.25 6.45 -11.35
N SER A 67 -11.90 7.03 -10.20
CA SER A 67 -12.59 8.23 -9.71
C SER A 67 -12.39 9.46 -10.62
N LYS A 68 -11.23 9.58 -11.26
CA LYS A 68 -10.90 10.74 -12.09
C LYS A 68 -11.67 10.75 -13.41
N SER A 69 -12.06 9.58 -13.93
CA SER A 69 -12.82 9.45 -15.18
C SER A 69 -14.33 9.70 -15.03
N ARG A 70 -14.83 9.91 -13.81
CA ARG A 70 -16.24 10.27 -13.55
C ARG A 70 -16.55 11.76 -13.74
N PHE A 71 -15.60 12.52 -14.27
CA PHE A 71 -15.77 13.91 -14.68
C PHE A 71 -16.66 13.94 -15.93
N VAL A 72 -17.97 13.94 -15.74
CA VAL A 72 -18.92 14.41 -16.74
C VAL A 72 -18.95 15.93 -16.62
N PRO A 73 -18.52 16.70 -17.64
CA PRO A 73 -18.70 18.15 -17.62
C PRO A 73 -20.19 18.46 -17.60
N ASP A 74 -20.68 19.13 -16.56
CA ASP A 74 -21.99 19.75 -16.60
C ASP A 74 -21.83 21.11 -17.30
N ASP A 75 -22.11 21.14 -18.60
CA ASP A 75 -21.99 22.31 -19.49
C ASP A 75 -22.95 23.46 -19.15
N LYS A 76 -23.82 23.33 -18.13
CA LYS A 76 -24.93 24.28 -17.93
C LYS A 76 -24.73 25.36 -16.86
N THR A 77 -23.71 25.30 -16.01
CA THR A 77 -23.66 26.22 -14.84
C THR A 77 -22.35 26.96 -14.59
N GLY A 78 -21.27 26.73 -15.36
CA GLY A 78 -20.02 27.50 -15.26
C GLY A 78 -19.31 27.46 -13.89
N ARG A 79 -19.88 26.74 -12.91
CA ARG A 79 -19.29 26.49 -11.61
C ARG A 79 -18.50 25.20 -11.73
N SER A 80 -17.19 25.34 -11.91
CA SER A 80 -16.26 24.27 -11.55
C SER A 80 -16.41 24.03 -10.04
N SER A 81 -17.35 23.17 -9.67
CA SER A 81 -17.42 22.55 -8.36
C SER A 81 -16.20 21.64 -8.24
N GLY A 82 -15.04 22.24 -7.98
CA GLY A 82 -13.72 21.62 -8.06
C GLY A 82 -13.41 20.58 -6.98
N ASP A 83 -14.40 20.07 -6.24
CA ASP A 83 -14.15 19.27 -5.03
C ASP A 83 -14.89 17.93 -4.96
N SER A 84 -15.47 17.47 -6.08
CA SER A 84 -16.20 16.20 -6.17
C SER A 84 -15.38 15.08 -6.83
N ALA A 85 -14.05 15.17 -6.86
CA ALA A 85 -13.26 13.97 -7.11
C ALA A 85 -13.44 13.05 -5.91
N VAL A 86 -14.03 11.86 -6.10
CA VAL A 86 -14.12 10.82 -5.07
C VAL A 86 -12.69 10.37 -4.72
N ARG A 87 -12.02 11.13 -3.86
CA ARG A 87 -10.66 10.82 -3.41
C ARG A 87 -10.76 9.68 -2.41
N HIS A 88 -10.02 8.60 -2.69
CA HIS A 88 -9.95 7.43 -1.83
C HIS A 88 -8.78 7.64 -0.87
N ASP A 89 -9.04 8.40 0.19
CA ASP A 89 -8.03 8.88 1.13
C ASP A 89 -8.24 8.25 2.50
N LEU A 90 -7.14 7.87 3.15
CA LEU A 90 -7.11 7.46 4.55
C LEU A 90 -6.20 8.46 5.28
N PHE A 91 -6.71 9.09 6.34
CA PHE A 91 -6.06 10.23 7.02
C PHE A 91 -5.67 11.38 6.07
N PHE A 92 -6.51 11.68 5.07
CA PHE A 92 -6.21 12.68 4.02
C PHE A 92 -5.01 12.34 3.12
N ILE A 93 -4.44 11.14 3.26
CA ILE A 93 -3.37 10.61 2.43
C ILE A 93 -3.99 9.65 1.42
N LYS A 94 -3.70 9.85 0.13
CA LYS A 94 -4.15 8.93 -0.93
C LYS A 94 -3.63 7.53 -0.65
N MET A 95 -4.46 6.52 -0.93
CA MET A 95 -4.10 5.10 -0.77
C MET A 95 -2.71 4.75 -1.32
N GLU A 96 -2.32 5.29 -2.48
CA GLU A 96 -1.01 5.04 -3.11
C GLU A 96 0.19 5.49 -2.25
N TYR A 97 0.05 6.58 -1.49
CA TYR A 97 1.16 7.09 -0.68
C TYR A 97 1.43 6.28 0.58
N TRP A 98 0.48 5.45 1.03
CA TRP A 98 0.72 4.50 2.13
C TRP A 98 1.76 3.43 1.77
N SER A 99 2.05 3.23 0.48
CA SER A 99 3.16 2.37 0.03
C SER A 99 4.54 2.96 0.30
N VAL A 100 4.68 4.28 0.45
CA VAL A 100 5.99 4.92 0.67
C VAL A 100 6.59 4.52 2.02
N PRO A 101 5.88 4.62 3.16
CA PRO A 101 6.36 4.09 4.44
C PRO A 101 6.74 2.61 4.37
N LEU A 102 5.96 1.79 3.67
CA LEU A 102 6.24 0.36 3.48
C LEU A 102 7.60 0.13 2.80
N PHE A 103 7.87 0.87 1.71
CA PHE A 103 9.16 0.76 1.01
C PHE A 103 10.34 1.26 1.86
N VAL A 104 10.14 2.33 2.65
CA VAL A 104 11.18 2.83 3.56
C VAL A 104 11.52 1.79 4.62
N ILE A 105 10.52 1.18 5.25
CA ILE A 105 10.73 0.14 6.26
C ILE A 105 11.41 -1.09 5.64
N ALA A 106 10.96 -1.51 4.46
CA ALA A 106 11.56 -2.64 3.76
C ALA A 106 13.03 -2.40 3.37
N ALA A 107 13.37 -1.19 2.90
CA ALA A 107 14.74 -0.80 2.59
C ALA A 107 15.62 -0.80 3.85
N TRP A 108 15.10 -0.29 4.97
CA TRP A 108 15.80 -0.31 6.24
C TRP A 108 16.03 -1.74 6.76
N LEU A 109 15.01 -2.61 6.71
CA LEU A 109 15.14 -4.03 7.09
C LEU A 109 16.15 -4.77 6.22
N THR A 110 16.16 -4.48 4.93
CA THR A 110 17.13 -5.07 3.99
C THR A 110 18.54 -4.64 4.36
N ALA A 111 18.77 -3.34 4.59
CA ALA A 111 20.07 -2.83 5.04
C ALA A 111 20.49 -3.48 6.37
N ALA A 112 19.59 -3.57 7.34
CA ALA A 112 19.85 -4.22 8.62
C ALA A 112 20.22 -5.70 8.47
N ALA A 113 19.54 -6.44 7.58
CA ALA A 113 19.84 -7.83 7.29
C ALA A 113 21.26 -7.99 6.69
N PHE A 114 21.68 -7.06 5.82
CA PHE A 114 23.04 -7.06 5.26
C PHE A 114 24.12 -6.82 6.32
N PHE A 115 23.87 -5.98 7.32
CA PHE A 115 24.81 -5.76 8.43
C PHE A 115 24.81 -6.90 9.46
N ALA A 116 23.78 -7.74 9.46
CA ALA A 116 23.63 -8.87 10.40
C ALA A 116 24.15 -10.22 9.86
N ARG A 117 24.55 -10.27 8.59
CA ARG A 117 25.18 -11.43 7.94
C ARG A 117 26.64 -11.58 8.38
#